data_AF-A0A975CJX8-F1
#
_entry.id   AF-A0A975CJX8-F1
#
_cell.length_a   1.000
_cell.length_b   1.000
_cell.length_c   1.000
_cell.angle_alpha   90.00
_cell.angle_beta   90.00
_cell.angle_gamma   90.00
#
_symmetry.space_group_name_H-M   'P 1'
#
loop_
_entity.id
_entity.type
_entity.pdbx_description
1 polymer ?
#
loop_
_entity_poly.entity_id
_entity_poly.type
_entity_poly.pdbx_seq_one_letter_code
_entity_poly.pdbx_strand_id
1 'polypeptide(L)'
;MKNSKKLMGLYIILNVLFSCTKDKKVLRTIGTRIDSTKMIHWGKGFYKTRIYYNFTYSGKNYKCSYKSNKLTRSHDYIYSKGDSILISFPISNPKDSKVLKKIFD
;
A
#
# COMPACT_ATOMS: atom_id res chain seq x y z
N MET A 1 46.57 1.75 -30.63
CA MET A 1 45.09 1.61 -30.65
C MET A 1 44.61 0.22 -30.18
N LYS A 2 45.10 -0.30 -29.03
CA LYS A 2 44.79 -1.66 -28.53
C LYS A 2 44.12 -1.70 -27.13
N ASN A 3 43.98 -0.56 -26.45
CA ASN A 3 43.52 -0.52 -25.05
C ASN A 3 42.04 -0.13 -24.86
N SER A 4 41.33 0.34 -25.90
CA SER A 4 39.92 0.77 -25.77
C SER A 4 38.93 -0.39 -25.62
N LYS A 5 39.25 -1.57 -26.17
CA LYS A 5 38.36 -2.74 -26.11
C LYS A 5 38.29 -3.37 -24.71
N LYS A 6 39.32 -3.20 -23.87
CA LYS A 6 39.33 -3.70 -22.49
C LYS A 6 38.50 -2.82 -21.53
N LEU A 7 38.47 -1.51 -21.76
CA LEU A 7 37.67 -0.56 -20.96
C LEU A 7 36.16 -0.72 -21.20
N MET A 8 35.75 -1.07 -22.42
CA MET A 8 34.33 -1.18 -22.79
C MET A 8 33.65 -2.41 -22.15
N GLY A 9 34.39 -3.51 -21.96
CA GLY A 9 33.88 -4.70 -21.27
C GLY A 9 33.66 -4.49 -19.76
N LEU A 10 34.48 -3.64 -19.12
CA LEU A 10 34.38 -3.34 -17.69
C LEU A 10 33.10 -2.55 -17.36
N TYR A 11 32.66 -1.67 -18.26
CA TYR A 11 31.47 -0.84 -18.07
C TYR A 11 30.17 -1.67 -18.10
N ILE A 12 30.14 -2.74 -18.91
CA ILE A 12 28.97 -3.63 -19.01
C ILE A 12 28.82 -4.44 -17.71
N ILE A 13 29.92 -4.88 -17.10
CA ILE A 13 29.90 -5.66 -15.84
C ILE A 13 29.46 -4.78 -14.66
N LEU A 14 29.85 -3.49 -14.64
CA LEU A 14 29.46 -2.56 -13.58
C LEU A 14 27.95 -2.28 -13.53
N ASN A 15 27.27 -2.30 -14.68
CA ASN A 15 25.83 -2.03 -14.77
C ASN A 15 24.95 -3.23 -14.35
N VAL A 16 25.48 -4.46 -14.39
CA VAL A 16 24.75 -5.67 -13.98
C VAL A 16 24.70 -5.81 -12.45
N LEU A 17 25.66 -5.22 -11.72
CA LEU A 17 25.71 -5.27 -10.25
C LEU A 17 24.80 -4.24 -9.56
N PHE A 18 24.29 -3.24 -10.29
CA PHE A 18 23.21 -2.36 -9.82
C PHE A 18 21.81 -2.96 -10.03
N SER A 19 21.73 -4.27 -10.27
CA SER A 19 20.47 -5.01 -10.31
C SER A 19 19.87 -5.10 -8.90
N CYS A 20 19.23 -4.00 -8.51
CA CYS A 20 18.07 -3.90 -7.64
C CYS A 20 17.97 -5.00 -6.57
N THR A 21 18.74 -4.84 -5.49
CA THR A 21 18.43 -5.51 -4.22
C THR A 21 17.06 -5.00 -3.78
N LYS A 22 16.02 -5.82 -3.95
CA LYS A 22 14.69 -5.56 -3.38
C LYS A 22 14.85 -5.59 -1.86
N ASP A 23 15.12 -4.44 -1.26
CA ASP A 23 15.13 -4.30 0.18
C ASP A 23 13.78 -4.78 0.72
N LYS A 24 13.82 -5.85 1.51
CA LYS A 24 12.65 -6.36 2.20
C LYS A 24 12.20 -5.28 3.18
N LYS A 25 11.21 -4.49 2.77
CA LYS A 25 10.62 -3.47 3.65
C LYS A 25 10.12 -4.15 4.93
N VAL A 26 10.65 -3.75 6.08
CA VAL A 26 10.16 -4.23 7.37
C VAL A 26 8.74 -3.70 7.56
N LEU A 27 7.79 -4.62 7.66
CA LEU A 27 6.37 -4.31 7.81
C LEU A 27 5.96 -4.37 9.27
N ARG A 28 5.03 -3.49 9.66
CA ARG A 28 4.35 -3.52 10.94
C ARG A 28 2.86 -3.62 10.73
N THR A 29 2.17 -4.27 11.65
CA THR A 29 0.72 -4.46 11.60
C THR A 29 0.07 -3.91 12.87
N ILE A 30 -1.02 -3.17 12.73
CA ILE A 30 -1.80 -2.62 13.84
C ILE A 30 -3.30 -2.62 13.52
N GLY A 31 -4.13 -2.59 14.56
CA GLY A 31 -5.57 -2.33 14.44
C GLY A 31 -5.86 -0.84 14.43
N THR A 32 -6.82 -0.42 13.61
CA THR A 32 -7.41 0.93 13.67
C THR A 32 -8.88 0.92 13.29
N ARG A 33 -9.55 2.05 13.35
CA ARG A 33 -10.95 2.23 12.94
C ARG A 33 -11.08 3.02 11.65
N ILE A 34 -12.17 2.77 10.94
CA ILE A 34 -12.54 3.53 9.75
C ILE A 34 -13.18 4.85 10.18
N ASP A 35 -12.59 5.98 9.74
CA ASP A 35 -13.12 7.32 10.01
C ASP A 35 -14.27 7.67 9.05
N SER A 36 -14.13 7.29 7.78
CA SER A 36 -15.17 7.47 6.77
C SER A 36 -14.96 6.54 5.58
N THR A 37 -16.01 6.38 4.78
CA THR A 37 -16.00 5.60 3.54
C THR A 37 -16.56 6.43 2.40
N LYS A 38 -16.09 6.15 1.18
CA LYS A 38 -16.59 6.75 -0.06
C LYS A 38 -16.76 5.67 -1.11
N MET A 39 -17.94 5.61 -1.72
CA MET A 39 -18.16 4.79 -2.89
C MET A 39 -17.63 5.47 -4.15
N ILE A 40 -17.00 4.69 -5.01
CA ILE A 40 -16.54 5.13 -6.33
C ILE A 40 -17.26 4.25 -7.36
N HIS A 41 -18.16 4.86 -8.14
CA HIS A 41 -18.88 4.17 -9.20
C HIS A 41 -17.92 3.61 -10.25
N TRP A 42 -18.17 2.37 -10.67
CA TRP A 42 -17.32 1.62 -11.59
C TRP A 42 -18.10 1.05 -12.79
N GLY A 43 -19.35 1.49 -12.99
CA GLY A 43 -20.23 1.09 -14.09
C GLY A 43 -21.24 0.01 -13.71
N LYS A 44 -22.36 -0.07 -14.46
CA LYS A 44 -23.40 -1.11 -14.33
C LYS A 44 -23.92 -1.33 -12.90
N GLY A 45 -23.98 -0.28 -12.08
CA GLY A 45 -24.41 -0.37 -10.68
C GLY A 45 -23.38 -0.96 -9.72
N PHE A 46 -22.12 -1.10 -10.15
CA PHE A 46 -21.02 -1.55 -9.30
C PHE A 46 -20.20 -0.39 -8.75
N TYR A 47 -19.66 -0.60 -7.55
CA TYR A 47 -18.88 0.37 -6.81
C TYR A 47 -17.60 -0.26 -6.25
N LYS A 48 -16.58 0.58 -6.06
CA LYS A 48 -15.41 0.27 -5.22
C LYS A 48 -15.43 1.18 -4.01
N THR A 49 -15.33 0.60 -2.82
CA THR A 49 -15.24 1.37 -1.57
C THR A 49 -13.83 1.87 -1.37
N ARG A 50 -13.66 3.18 -1.17
CA ARG A 50 -12.47 3.80 -0.61
C ARG A 50 -12.73 4.06 0.86
N ILE A 51 -11.87 3.53 1.73
CA ILE A 51 -11.94 3.77 3.18
C ILE A 51 -10.85 4.78 3.57
N TYR A 52 -11.16 5.59 4.57
CA TYR A 52 -10.27 6.56 5.17
C TYR A 52 -10.09 6.21 6.64
N TYR A 53 -8.85 6.21 7.10
CA TYR A 53 -8.51 5.85 8.47
C TYR A 53 -7.26 6.61 8.91
N ASN A 54 -7.17 6.80 10.22
CA ASN A 54 -6.01 7.39 10.86
C ASN A 54 -5.38 6.37 11.80
N PHE A 55 -4.07 6.45 11.98
CA PHE A 55 -3.39 5.66 13.01
C PHE A 55 -2.17 6.39 13.55
N THR A 56 -1.83 6.09 14.81
CA THR A 56 -0.65 6.64 15.47
C THR A 56 0.50 5.65 15.40
N TYR A 57 1.66 6.11 14.96
CA TYR A 57 2.90 5.33 14.98
C TYR A 57 4.08 6.24 15.32
N SER A 58 4.90 5.84 16.29
CA SER A 58 6.05 6.64 16.77
C SER A 58 5.68 8.09 17.14
N GLY A 59 4.56 8.27 17.85
CA GLY A 59 4.05 9.57 18.28
C GLY A 59 3.46 10.46 17.16
N LYS A 60 3.45 9.99 15.91
CA LYS A 60 2.90 10.72 14.76
C LYS A 60 1.60 10.11 14.28
N ASN A 61 0.65 10.96 13.90
CA ASN A 61 -0.62 10.55 13.31
C ASN A 61 -0.53 10.52 11.78
N TYR A 62 -0.93 9.40 11.19
CA TYR A 62 -0.93 9.18 9.75
C TYR A 62 -2.36 9.06 9.25
N LYS A 63 -2.74 9.94 8.32
CA LYS A 63 -4.02 9.87 7.61
C LYS A 63 -3.82 9.12 6.31
N CYS A 64 -4.53 8.01 6.13
CA CYS A 64 -4.36 7.13 4.99
C CYS A 64 -5.71 6.81 4.34
N SER A 65 -5.65 6.33 3.10
CA SER A 65 -6.83 5.82 2.40
C SER A 65 -6.49 4.54 1.68
N TYR A 66 -7.46 3.63 1.62
CA TYR A 66 -7.33 2.35 0.93
C TYR A 66 -8.53 2.16 0.01
N LYS A 67 -8.25 1.87 -1.27
CA LYS A 67 -9.29 1.50 -2.24
C LYS A 67 -9.42 -0.02 -2.24
N SER A 68 -10.60 -0.52 -1.86
CA SER A 68 -10.91 -1.94 -1.92
C SER A 68 -10.75 -2.48 -3.35
N ASN A 69 -10.16 -3.67 -3.44
CA ASN A 69 -10.06 -4.38 -4.71
C ASN A 69 -11.39 -5.07 -5.08
N LYS A 70 -12.31 -5.24 -4.13
CA LYS A 70 -13.62 -5.86 -4.36
C LYS A 70 -14.59 -4.87 -5.00
N LEU A 71 -15.28 -5.32 -6.04
CA LEU A 71 -16.46 -4.67 -6.61
C LEU A 71 -17.69 -5.13 -5.85
N THR A 72 -18.54 -4.19 -5.46
CA THR A 72 -19.79 -4.47 -4.71
C THR A 72 -20.95 -3.72 -5.36
N ARG A 73 -22.18 -4.18 -5.10
CA ARG A 73 -23.37 -3.38 -5.41
C ARG A 73 -23.58 -2.31 -4.35
N SER A 74 -24.54 -1.42 -4.56
CA SER A 74 -24.89 -0.34 -3.63
C SER A 74 -25.54 -0.81 -2.32
N HIS A 75 -25.79 -2.09 -2.10
CA HIS A 75 -26.30 -2.61 -0.83
C HIS A 75 -25.30 -3.54 -0.13
N ASP A 76 -24.24 -3.95 -0.82
CA ASP A 76 -23.30 -4.97 -0.34
C ASP A 76 -22.03 -4.34 0.26
N TYR A 77 -22.20 -3.39 1.17
CA TYR A 77 -21.07 -2.67 1.75
C TYR A 77 -20.28 -3.55 2.73
N ILE A 78 -19.02 -3.82 2.37
CA ILE A 78 -18.11 -4.60 3.23
C ILE A 78 -17.57 -3.77 4.40
N TYR A 79 -17.43 -2.46 4.18
CA TYR A 79 -16.80 -1.54 5.12
C TYR A 79 -17.72 -0.36 5.41
N SER A 80 -17.88 -0.07 6.69
CA SER A 80 -18.64 1.03 7.26
C SER A 80 -17.76 1.89 8.16
N LYS A 81 -18.20 3.12 8.42
CA LYS A 81 -17.55 3.98 9.42
C LYS A 81 -17.68 3.33 10.79
N GLY A 82 -16.60 3.33 11.57
CA GLY A 82 -16.55 2.73 12.91
C GLY A 82 -15.95 1.33 12.93
N ASP A 83 -16.05 0.58 11.83
CA ASP A 83 -15.50 -0.76 11.70
C ASP A 83 -14.02 -0.81 12.10
N SER A 84 -13.65 -1.88 12.78
CA SER A 84 -12.25 -2.14 13.12
C SER A 84 -11.55 -2.88 11.98
N ILE A 85 -10.39 -2.38 11.56
CA ILE A 85 -9.59 -2.92 10.46
C ILE A 85 -8.16 -3.20 10.92
N LEU A 86 -7.55 -4.21 10.32
CA LEU A 86 -6.14 -4.51 10.46
C LEU A 86 -5.38 -3.92 9.28
N ILE A 87 -4.37 -3.09 9.55
CA ILE A 87 -3.53 -2.47 8.52
C ILE A 87 -2.08 -2.94 8.64
N SER A 88 -1.40 -3.03 7.50
CA SER A 88 0.04 -3.29 7.42
C SER A 88 0.72 -2.15 6.69
N PHE A 89 1.86 -1.69 7.19
CA PHE A 89 2.60 -0.58 6.61
C PHE A 89 4.11 -0.79 6.75
N PRO A 90 4.92 -0.28 5.80
CA PRO A 90 6.37 -0.30 5.94
C PRO A 90 6.81 0.74 6.96
N ILE A 91 7.70 0.34 7.88
CA ILE A 91 8.20 1.23 8.95
C ILE A 91 8.86 2.49 8.37
N SER A 92 9.55 2.35 7.23
CA SER A 92 10.20 3.47 6.53
C SER A 92 9.22 4.48 5.92
N ASN A 93 7.99 4.06 5.58
CA ASN A 93 6.97 4.95 5.05
C ASN A 93 5.55 4.51 5.46
N PRO A 94 5.09 4.87 6.67
CA PRO A 94 3.79 4.44 7.17
C PRO A 94 2.59 4.86 6.29
N LYS A 95 2.75 5.89 5.44
CA LYS A 95 1.71 6.31 4.50
C LYS A 95 1.39 5.25 3.42
N ASP A 96 2.31 4.34 3.12
CA ASP A 96 2.10 3.22 2.19
C ASP A 96 1.32 2.04 2.83
N SER A 97 0.44 2.36 3.77
CA SER A 97 -0.35 1.38 4.50
C SER A 97 -1.38 0.69 3.61
N LYS A 98 -1.62 -0.60 3.91
CA LYS A 98 -2.60 -1.46 3.24
C LYS A 98 -3.51 -2.09 4.26
N VAL A 99 -4.79 -2.20 3.91
CA VAL A 99 -5.78 -2.91 4.71
C VAL A 99 -5.63 -4.40 4.42
N LEU A 100 -5.47 -5.19 5.49
CA LEU A 100 -5.37 -6.64 5.40
C LEU A 100 -6.74 -7.30 5.52
N LYS A 101 -7.49 -6.94 6.57
CA LYS A 101 -8.83 -7.48 6.83
C LYS A 101 -9.64 -6.55 7.72
N LYS A 102 -10.96 -6.71 7.65
CA LYS A 102 -11.91 -6.24 8.67
C LYS A 102 -11.87 -7.20 9.87
N ILE A 103 -11.99 -6.66 11.07
CA ILE A 103 -11.92 -7.43 12.33
C ILE A 103 -13.28 -7.47 13.02
N PHE A 104 -13.92 -6.32 13.21
CA PHE A 104 -15.20 -6.18 13.92
C PHE A 104 -16.08 -5.11 13.26
N ASP A 105 -17.39 -5.27 13.42
CA ASP A 105 -18.46 -4.32 13.07
C ASP A 105 -18.71 -3.34 14.24
#